data_AF-W0FRA1-F1
#
_entry.id   AF-W0FRA1-F1
#
_cell.length_a   1.000
_cell.length_b   1.000
_cell.length_c   1.000
_cell.angle_alpha   90.00
_cell.angle_beta   90.00
_cell.angle_gamma   90.00
#
_symmetry.space_group_name_H-M   'P 1'
#
loop_
_entity.id
_entity.type
_entity.pdbx_description
1 polymer ?
#
loop_
_entity_poly.entity_id
_entity_poly.type
_entity_poly.pdbx_seq_one_letter_code
_entity_poly.pdbx_strand_id
1 'polypeptide(L)'
;MQHLLIASQAAMLTSDVARSRQLLETATEIGKLSAGLKPMASNIRIGYAIYEKDWPQVRSLRDELATYLPKSRGALKAGIEMIMLFTDEALAAAEGDLQTAEKLLDKIDVTAKMPEQRASAAFRRAQLESLKGNDAAARPYYEQARNEGGTCHFAYQAAERLATH
;
A
#
# COMPACT_ATOMS: atom_id res chain seq x y z
N MET A 1 0.87 -18.72 11.48
CA MET A 1 0.03 -17.86 10.62
C MET A 1 0.49 -16.40 10.61
N GLN A 2 0.56 -15.69 11.73
CA GLN A 2 1.06 -14.30 11.77
C GLN A 2 2.47 -14.14 11.16
N HIS A 3 3.39 -15.06 11.44
CA HIS A 3 4.73 -15.05 10.84
C HIS A 3 4.73 -15.24 9.31
N LEU A 4 3.73 -15.91 8.74
CA LEU A 4 3.61 -16.09 7.29
C LEU A 4 3.11 -14.82 6.60
N LEU A 5 2.19 -14.07 7.23
CA LEU A 5 1.76 -12.76 6.74
C LEU A 5 2.91 -11.74 6.83
N ILE A 6 3.66 -11.74 7.93
CA ILE A 6 4.85 -10.89 8.08
C ILE A 6 5.91 -11.27 7.03
N ALA A 7 6.15 -12.56 6.81
CA ALA A 7 7.11 -13.04 5.81
C ALA A 7 6.66 -12.73 4.37
N SER A 8 5.36 -12.84 4.08
CA SER A 8 4.78 -12.44 2.80
C SER A 8 4.98 -10.93 2.59
N GLN A 9 4.62 -10.09 3.57
CA GLN A 9 4.86 -8.65 3.48
C GLN A 9 6.35 -8.35 3.27
N ALA A 10 7.25 -8.97 4.04
CA ALA A 10 8.70 -8.81 3.89
C ALA A 10 9.21 -9.24 2.49
N ALA A 11 8.74 -10.36 1.95
CA ALA A 11 9.13 -10.81 0.61
C ALA A 11 8.61 -9.89 -0.50
N MET A 12 7.42 -9.27 -0.31
CA MET A 12 6.95 -8.20 -1.20
C MET A 12 7.84 -6.96 -1.08
N LEU A 13 8.31 -6.63 0.13
CA LEU A 13 9.25 -5.52 0.34
C LEU A 13 10.60 -5.73 -0.37
N THR A 14 11.05 -6.98 -0.52
CA THR A 14 12.28 -7.33 -1.26
C THR A 14 12.04 -7.69 -2.74
N SER A 15 10.88 -7.34 -3.30
CA SER A 15 10.52 -7.62 -4.70
C SER A 15 10.48 -9.12 -5.08
N ASP A 16 10.42 -10.02 -4.10
CA ASP A 16 10.20 -11.45 -4.32
C ASP A 16 8.69 -11.75 -4.33
N VAL A 17 8.05 -11.23 -5.38
CA VAL A 17 6.61 -11.24 -5.60
C VAL A 17 6.06 -12.68 -5.62
N ALA A 18 6.80 -13.63 -6.20
CA ALA A 18 6.41 -15.03 -6.29
C ALA A 18 6.43 -15.72 -4.92
N ARG A 19 7.51 -15.56 -4.15
CA ARG A 19 7.60 -16.12 -2.80
C ARG A 19 6.57 -15.51 -1.85
N SER A 20 6.35 -14.20 -1.96
CA SER A 20 5.35 -13.55 -1.12
C SER A 20 3.92 -14.04 -1.44
N ARG A 21 3.63 -14.44 -2.69
CA ARG A 21 2.33 -14.98 -3.10
C ARG A 21 2.13 -16.37 -2.53
N GLN A 22 3.13 -17.22 -2.67
CA GLN A 22 3.14 -18.55 -2.07
C GLN A 22 2.92 -18.51 -0.55
N LEU A 23 3.59 -17.58 0.14
CA LEU A 23 3.44 -17.40 1.59
C LEU A 23 2.04 -16.91 1.98
N LEU A 24 1.44 -16.04 1.16
CA LEU A 24 0.08 -15.54 1.37
C LEU A 24 -0.97 -16.63 1.14
N GLU A 25 -0.85 -17.38 0.04
CA GLU A 25 -1.70 -18.53 -0.29
C GLU A 25 -1.64 -19.56 0.84
N THR A 26 -0.44 -19.91 1.29
CA THR A 26 -0.22 -20.80 2.44
C THR A 26 -0.89 -20.26 3.71
N ALA A 27 -0.78 -18.95 3.98
CA ALA A 27 -1.43 -18.34 5.15
C ALA A 27 -2.96 -18.38 5.07
N THR A 28 -3.53 -18.30 3.86
CA THR A 28 -4.98 -18.33 3.62
C THR A 28 -5.56 -19.74 3.56
N GLU A 29 -4.87 -20.70 2.94
CA GLU A 29 -5.30 -22.10 2.77
C GLU A 29 -5.34 -22.87 4.10
N ILE A 30 -4.52 -22.47 5.08
CA ILE A 30 -4.54 -23.06 6.44
C ILE A 30 -5.86 -22.74 7.19
N GLY A 31 -6.78 -21.97 6.60
CA GLY A 31 -8.20 -21.95 6.98
C GLY A 31 -8.53 -21.31 8.33
N LYS A 32 -7.56 -20.66 9.00
CA LYS A 32 -7.74 -20.11 10.36
C LYS A 32 -7.12 -18.71 10.55
N LEU A 33 -7.21 -17.81 9.57
CA LEU A 33 -6.92 -16.40 9.87
C LEU A 33 -7.93 -15.88 10.90
N SER A 34 -7.43 -15.54 12.09
CA SER A 34 -8.23 -14.90 13.13
C SER A 34 -8.79 -13.58 12.60
N ALA A 35 -9.94 -13.14 13.13
CA ALA A 35 -10.61 -11.93 12.64
C ALA A 35 -9.70 -10.69 12.60
N GLY A 36 -8.74 -10.58 13.52
CA GLY A 36 -7.76 -9.48 13.54
C GLY A 36 -6.67 -9.55 12.46
N LEU A 37 -6.44 -10.72 11.85
CA LEU A 37 -5.43 -10.92 10.79
C LEU A 37 -6.02 -10.83 9.38
N LYS A 38 -7.35 -10.91 9.24
CA LYS A 38 -8.00 -10.81 7.93
C LYS A 38 -7.73 -9.48 7.21
N PRO A 39 -7.83 -8.30 7.88
CA PRO A 39 -7.51 -7.05 7.21
C PRO A 39 -6.06 -6.94 6.74
N MET A 40 -5.12 -7.54 7.48
CA MET A 40 -3.72 -7.59 7.08
C MET A 40 -3.52 -8.45 5.83
N ALA A 41 -4.20 -9.60 5.75
CA ALA A 41 -4.20 -10.41 4.54
C ALA A 41 -4.82 -9.67 3.34
N SER A 42 -5.93 -8.95 3.54
CA SER A 42 -6.55 -8.12 2.49
C SER A 42 -5.59 -7.02 2.01
N ASN A 43 -4.85 -6.35 2.90
CA ASN A 43 -3.84 -5.35 2.54
C ASN A 43 -2.74 -5.93 1.62
N ILE A 44 -2.22 -7.12 1.96
CA ILE A 44 -1.21 -7.79 1.13
C ILE A 44 -1.80 -8.15 -0.24
N ARG A 45 -3.03 -8.70 -0.28
CA ARG A 45 -3.73 -9.03 -1.53
C ARG A 45 -4.00 -7.77 -2.39
N ILE A 46 -4.31 -6.64 -1.77
CA ILE A 46 -4.49 -5.36 -2.46
C ILE A 46 -3.16 -4.92 -3.10
N GLY A 47 -2.06 -5.00 -2.35
CA GLY A 47 -0.73 -4.71 -2.87
C GLY A 47 -0.41 -5.52 -4.13
N TYR A 48 -0.75 -6.81 -4.14
CA TYR A 48 -0.63 -7.68 -5.31
C TYR A 48 -1.51 -7.26 -6.48
N ALA A 49 -2.79 -7.06 -6.24
CA ALA A 49 -3.73 -6.67 -7.28
C ALA A 49 -3.33 -5.33 -7.91
N ILE A 50 -2.80 -4.38 -7.14
CA ILE A 50 -2.23 -3.13 -7.65
C ILE A 50 -1.00 -3.39 -8.53
N TYR A 51 -0.08 -4.25 -8.08
CA TYR A 51 1.11 -4.61 -8.86
C TYR A 51 0.77 -5.24 -10.22
N GLU A 52 -0.24 -6.13 -10.24
CA GLU A 52 -0.74 -6.77 -11.45
C GLU A 52 -1.70 -5.90 -12.27
N LYS A 53 -2.07 -4.72 -11.75
CA LYS A 53 -3.09 -3.82 -12.31
C LYS A 53 -4.47 -4.50 -12.44
N ASP A 54 -4.78 -5.44 -11.57
CA ASP A 54 -6.10 -6.07 -11.44
C ASP A 54 -7.04 -5.18 -10.63
N TRP A 55 -7.49 -4.08 -11.25
CA TRP A 55 -8.37 -3.10 -10.60
C TRP A 55 -9.72 -3.67 -10.13
N PRO A 56 -10.38 -4.60 -10.86
CA PRO A 56 -11.56 -5.31 -10.33
C PRO A 56 -11.27 -6.02 -8.99
N GLN A 57 -10.14 -6.71 -8.88
CA GLN A 57 -9.74 -7.37 -7.63
C GLN A 57 -9.42 -6.37 -6.53
N VAL A 58 -8.79 -5.23 -6.84
CA VAL A 58 -8.56 -4.14 -5.88
C VAL A 58 -9.88 -3.65 -5.28
N ARG A 59 -10.91 -3.37 -6.10
CA ARG A 59 -12.23 -2.94 -5.62
C ARG A 59 -12.91 -3.99 -4.76
N SER A 60 -12.88 -5.25 -5.19
CA SER A 60 -13.46 -6.37 -4.43
C SER A 60 -12.84 -6.49 -3.02
N LEU A 61 -11.51 -6.39 -2.93
CA LEU A 61 -10.79 -6.44 -1.65
C LEU A 61 -11.03 -5.20 -0.78
N ARG A 62 -11.20 -4.03 -1.41
CA ARG A 62 -11.58 -2.80 -0.72
C ARG A 62 -12.96 -2.92 -0.09
N ASP A 63 -13.93 -3.49 -0.82
CA ASP A 63 -15.28 -3.73 -0.30
C ASP A 63 -15.27 -4.78 0.80
N GLU A 64 -14.44 -5.83 0.67
CA GLU A 64 -14.19 -6.80 1.74
C GLU A 64 -13.69 -6.10 3.02
N LEU A 65 -12.70 -5.20 2.89
CA LEU A 65 -12.17 -4.42 4.01
C LEU A 65 -13.23 -3.58 4.71
N ALA A 66 -14.13 -2.95 3.94
CA ALA A 66 -15.22 -2.15 4.48
C ALA A 66 -16.15 -2.96 5.40
N THR A 67 -16.31 -4.27 5.15
CA THR A 67 -17.12 -5.15 6.02
C THR A 67 -16.52 -5.36 7.42
N TYR A 68 -15.22 -5.13 7.59
CA TYR A 68 -14.53 -5.25 8.88
C TYR A 68 -14.68 -3.99 9.76
N LEU A 69 -14.93 -2.81 9.16
CA LEU A 69 -15.00 -1.54 9.90
C LEU A 69 -16.01 -1.52 11.04
N PRO A 70 -17.28 -1.94 10.87
CA PRO A 70 -18.29 -1.88 11.95
C PRO A 70 -17.92 -2.72 13.19
N LYS A 71 -17.06 -3.72 13.00
CA LYS A 71 -16.64 -4.67 14.05
C LYS A 71 -15.27 -4.32 14.66
N SER A 72 -14.60 -3.31 14.12
CA SER A 72 -13.23 -2.94 14.50
C SER A 72 -13.20 -1.74 15.44
N ARG A 73 -12.21 -1.68 16.34
CA ARG A 73 -12.03 -0.59 17.31
C ARG A 73 -10.55 -0.25 17.49
N GLY A 74 -10.27 0.95 18.01
CA GLY A 74 -8.93 1.40 18.34
C GLY A 74 -7.95 1.28 17.17
N ALA A 75 -6.76 0.73 17.44
CA ALA A 75 -5.69 0.58 16.46
C ALA A 75 -6.08 -0.26 15.23
N LEU A 76 -6.91 -1.30 15.41
CA LEU A 76 -7.36 -2.13 14.28
C LEU A 76 -8.23 -1.32 13.31
N LYS A 77 -9.16 -0.51 13.84
CA LYS A 77 -10.01 0.35 13.02
C LYS A 77 -9.17 1.38 12.25
N ALA A 78 -8.27 2.07 12.93
CA ALA A 78 -7.38 3.04 12.31
C ALA A 78 -6.48 2.42 11.22
N GLY A 79 -6.02 1.17 11.44
CA GLY A 79 -5.26 0.42 10.44
C GLY A 79 -6.08 0.10 9.19
N ILE A 80 -7.32 -0.36 9.36
CA ILE A 80 -8.24 -0.62 8.23
C ILE A 80 -8.53 0.66 7.45
N GLU A 81 -8.84 1.76 8.15
CA GLU A 81 -9.11 3.06 7.53
C GLU A 81 -7.91 3.56 6.71
N MET A 82 -6.69 3.39 7.23
CA MET A 82 -5.46 3.74 6.51
C MET A 82 -5.26 2.88 5.26
N ILE A 83 -5.49 1.56 5.34
CA ILE A 83 -5.40 0.68 4.16
C ILE A 83 -6.42 1.11 3.10
N MET A 84 -7.65 1.40 3.53
CA MET A 84 -8.70 1.88 2.62
C MET A 84 -8.34 3.22 1.98
N LEU A 85 -7.75 4.17 2.71
CA LEU A 85 -7.30 5.45 2.14
C LEU A 85 -6.26 5.25 1.02
N PHE A 86 -5.22 4.44 1.25
CA PHE A 86 -4.24 4.11 0.21
C PHE A 86 -4.86 3.36 -0.98
N THR A 87 -5.87 2.52 -0.72
CA THR A 87 -6.55 1.76 -1.78
C THR A 87 -7.42 2.67 -2.64
N ASP A 88 -8.21 3.55 -2.01
CA ASP A 88 -9.06 4.52 -2.69
C ASP A 88 -8.20 5.53 -3.48
N GLU A 89 -7.02 5.91 -2.97
CA GLU A 89 -6.04 6.73 -3.68
C GLU A 89 -5.54 6.05 -4.95
N ALA A 90 -5.08 4.79 -4.83
CA ALA A 90 -4.59 4.03 -5.98
C ALA A 90 -5.66 3.84 -7.06
N LEU A 91 -6.92 3.62 -6.65
CA LEU A 91 -8.06 3.53 -7.58
C LEU A 91 -8.30 4.86 -8.30
N ALA A 92 -8.34 5.99 -7.58
CA ALA A 92 -8.51 7.31 -8.18
C ALA A 92 -7.40 7.63 -9.18
N ALA A 93 -6.14 7.35 -8.83
CA ALA A 93 -5.00 7.54 -9.72
C ALA A 93 -5.10 6.66 -10.98
N ALA A 94 -5.52 5.39 -10.85
CA ALA A 94 -5.70 4.47 -11.97
C ALA A 94 -6.83 4.88 -12.92
N GLU A 95 -7.86 5.56 -12.41
CA GLU A 95 -8.97 6.12 -13.18
C GLU A 95 -8.63 7.47 -13.84
N GLY A 96 -7.47 8.05 -13.52
CA GLY A 96 -7.08 9.38 -13.97
C GLY A 96 -7.75 10.51 -13.18
N ASP A 97 -8.46 10.22 -12.09
CA ASP A 97 -8.97 11.24 -11.15
C ASP A 97 -7.84 11.71 -10.21
N LEU A 98 -6.89 12.45 -10.80
CA LEU A 98 -5.70 12.93 -10.11
C LEU A 98 -6.04 13.92 -8.98
N GLN A 99 -7.17 14.63 -9.09
CA GLN A 99 -7.60 15.58 -8.06
C GLN A 99 -8.08 14.84 -6.80
N THR A 100 -8.85 13.77 -6.97
CA THR A 100 -9.27 12.94 -5.84
C THR A 100 -8.08 12.21 -5.22
N ALA A 101 -7.17 11.66 -6.05
CA ALA A 101 -5.94 11.05 -5.57
C ALA A 101 -5.12 12.01 -4.70
N GLU A 102 -4.95 13.26 -5.15
CA GLU A 102 -4.23 14.30 -4.41
C GLU A 102 -4.87 14.60 -3.04
N LYS A 103 -6.19 14.79 -3.01
CA LYS A 103 -6.92 15.03 -1.75
C LYS A 103 -6.84 13.84 -0.79
N LEU A 104 -6.77 12.62 -1.31
CA LEU A 104 -6.59 11.43 -0.49
C LEU A 104 -5.17 11.35 0.07
N LEU A 105 -4.15 11.71 -0.71
CA LEU A 105 -2.78 11.83 -0.21
C LEU A 105 -2.64 12.89 0.89
N ASP A 106 -3.31 14.04 0.77
CA ASP A 106 -3.32 15.05 1.85
C ASP A 106 -3.88 14.48 3.16
N LYS A 107 -4.94 13.68 3.07
CA LYS A 107 -5.51 13.00 4.25
C LYS A 107 -4.56 11.95 4.82
N ILE A 108 -3.87 11.21 3.96
CA ILE A 108 -2.87 10.22 4.36
C ILE A 108 -1.72 10.92 5.08
N ASP A 109 -1.19 12.03 4.57
CA ASP A 109 -0.07 12.75 5.17
C ASP A 109 -0.40 13.24 6.59
N VAL A 110 -1.63 13.72 6.82
CA VAL A 110 -2.08 14.13 8.16
C VAL A 110 -2.27 12.94 9.11
N THR A 111 -2.59 11.76 8.59
CA THR A 111 -2.93 10.58 9.40
C THR A 111 -1.78 9.60 9.59
N ALA A 112 -0.75 9.65 8.73
CA ALA A 112 0.41 8.76 8.75
C ALA A 112 1.28 9.04 9.99
N LYS A 113 1.49 8.00 10.80
CA LYS A 113 2.27 8.09 12.05
C LYS A 113 3.59 7.34 11.96
N MET A 114 3.61 6.25 11.19
CA MET A 114 4.76 5.38 11.07
C MET A 114 5.67 5.81 9.91
N PRO A 115 7.00 5.67 10.02
CA PRO A 115 7.93 5.97 8.93
C PRO A 115 7.56 5.28 7.61
N GLU A 116 7.11 4.03 7.66
CA GLU A 116 6.73 3.26 6.47
C GLU A 116 5.47 3.82 5.80
N GLN A 117 4.53 4.37 6.58
CA GLN A 117 3.33 5.03 6.05
C GLN A 117 3.70 6.33 5.36
N ARG A 118 4.57 7.14 5.97
CA ARG A 118 5.06 8.39 5.38
C ARG A 118 5.89 8.14 4.11
N ALA A 119 6.76 7.14 4.12
CA ALA A 119 7.51 6.75 2.93
C ALA A 119 6.60 6.27 1.80
N SER A 120 5.54 5.51 2.11
CA SER A 120 4.54 5.09 1.13
C SER A 120 3.77 6.29 0.56
N ALA A 121 3.37 7.23 1.41
CA ALA A 121 2.68 8.46 0.99
C ALA A 121 3.56 9.34 0.10
N ALA A 122 4.81 9.57 0.50
CA ALA A 122 5.79 10.30 -0.30
C ALA A 122 6.03 9.63 -1.66
N PHE A 123 6.19 8.31 -1.70
CA PHE A 123 6.35 7.59 -2.97
C PHE A 123 5.13 7.74 -3.89
N ARG A 124 3.91 7.60 -3.35
CA ARG A 124 2.66 7.80 -4.12
C ARG A 124 2.52 9.23 -4.63
N ARG A 125 2.91 10.22 -3.82
CA ARG A 125 2.92 11.63 -4.20
C ARG A 125 3.92 11.91 -5.32
N ALA A 126 5.10 11.31 -5.27
CA ALA A 126 6.05 11.36 -6.38
C ALA A 126 5.45 10.77 -7.67
N GLN A 127 4.82 9.60 -7.59
CA GLN A 127 4.15 8.98 -8.74
C GLN A 127 3.03 9.87 -9.31
N LEU A 128 2.24 10.51 -8.45
CA LEU A 128 1.18 11.42 -8.86
C LEU A 128 1.72 12.65 -9.61
N GLU A 129 2.80 13.25 -9.13
CA GLU A 129 3.45 14.36 -9.83
C GLU A 129 4.03 13.94 -11.18
N SER A 130 4.65 12.75 -11.28
CA SER A 130 5.07 12.20 -12.56
C SER A 130 3.88 11.90 -13.51
N LEU A 131 2.74 11.44 -13.00
CA LEU A 131 1.52 11.27 -13.82
C LEU A 131 0.99 12.61 -14.35
N LYS A 132 1.19 13.71 -13.61
CA LYS A 132 0.91 15.08 -14.07
C LYS A 132 1.97 15.62 -15.04
N GLY A 133 3.06 14.87 -15.30
CA GLY A 133 4.19 15.30 -16.13
C GLY A 133 5.17 16.25 -15.41
N ASN A 134 5.11 16.33 -14.08
CA ASN A 134 5.92 17.24 -13.28
C ASN A 134 7.05 16.50 -12.53
N ASP A 135 7.99 15.93 -13.28
CA ASP A 135 9.08 15.12 -12.69
C ASP A 135 9.99 15.93 -11.75
N ALA A 136 10.12 17.24 -11.98
CA ALA A 136 10.85 18.13 -11.08
C ALA A 136 10.20 18.18 -9.68
N ALA A 137 8.87 18.19 -9.60
CA ALA A 137 8.15 18.13 -8.33
C ALA A 137 8.11 16.70 -7.76
N ALA A 138 8.18 15.66 -8.58
CA ALA A 138 8.22 14.27 -8.12
C ALA A 138 9.51 13.94 -7.35
N ARG A 139 10.65 14.48 -7.81
CA ARG A 139 11.99 14.19 -7.27
C ARG A 139 12.13 14.33 -5.74
N PRO A 140 11.78 15.46 -5.09
CA PRO A 140 11.93 15.61 -3.64
C PRO A 140 11.12 14.56 -2.86
N TYR A 141 9.97 14.12 -3.38
CA TYR A 141 9.15 13.09 -2.75
C TYR A 141 9.77 11.70 -2.88
N TYR A 142 10.41 11.38 -3.99
CA TYR A 142 11.21 10.14 -4.09
C TYR A 142 12.39 10.16 -3.10
N GLU A 143 13.07 11.30 -2.95
CA GLU A 143 14.16 11.43 -1.98
C GLU A 143 13.65 11.24 -0.54
N GLN A 144 12.51 11.83 -0.20
CA GLN A 144 11.85 11.62 1.09
C GLN A 144 11.50 10.14 1.32
N ALA A 145 10.85 9.49 0.35
CA ALA A 145 10.47 8.07 0.45
C ALA A 145 11.69 7.17 0.69
N ARG A 146 12.79 7.42 -0.03
CA ARG A 146 14.06 6.72 0.16
C ARG A 146 14.63 6.90 1.57
N ASN A 147 14.60 8.13 2.09
CA ASN A 147 15.23 8.46 3.37
C ASN A 147 14.41 8.00 4.58
N GLU A 148 13.07 8.05 4.49
CA GLU A 148 12.18 7.69 5.61
C GLU A 148 11.82 6.21 5.67
N GLY A 149 11.85 5.50 4.53
CA GLY A 149 11.28 4.15 4.43
C GLY A 149 12.18 3.01 4.86
N GLY A 150 13.47 3.26 5.15
CA GLY A 150 14.42 2.23 5.55
C GLY A 150 14.48 1.08 4.54
N THR A 151 14.06 -0.12 4.93
CA THR A 151 14.03 -1.33 4.07
C THR A 151 12.68 -1.55 3.37
N CYS A 152 11.77 -0.57 3.36
CA CYS A 152 10.48 -0.74 2.71
C CYS A 152 10.60 -0.79 1.18
N HIS A 153 9.67 -1.51 0.52
CA HIS A 153 9.59 -1.62 -0.94
C HIS A 153 9.65 -0.25 -1.63
N PHE A 154 8.90 0.71 -1.10
CA PHE A 154 8.74 2.02 -1.70
C PHE A 154 10.01 2.86 -1.60
N ALA A 155 10.82 2.70 -0.55
CA ALA A 155 12.14 3.31 -0.45
C ALA A 155 13.09 2.75 -1.51
N TYR A 156 13.05 1.42 -1.74
CA TYR A 156 13.82 0.76 -2.80
C TYR A 156 13.37 1.25 -4.19
N GLN A 157 12.06 1.23 -4.48
CA GLN A 157 11.53 1.73 -5.75
C GLN A 157 11.82 3.22 -5.97
N ALA A 158 11.79 4.04 -4.92
CA ALA A 158 12.18 5.44 -5.00
C ALA A 158 13.65 5.60 -5.37
N ALA A 159 14.54 4.79 -4.78
CA ALA A 159 15.95 4.78 -5.11
C ALA A 159 16.20 4.36 -6.56
N GLU A 160 15.50 3.33 -7.06
CA GLU A 160 15.57 2.93 -8.47
C GLU A 160 15.11 4.05 -9.41
N ARG A 161 13.99 4.71 -9.10
CA ARG A 161 13.47 5.83 -9.89
C ARG A 161 14.46 7.00 -9.94
N LEU A 162 15.04 7.36 -8.80
CA LEU A 162 16.06 8.41 -8.71
C LEU A 162 17.37 8.05 -9.43
N ALA A 163 17.66 6.77 -9.65
CA ALA A 163 18.85 6.35 -10.40
C ALA A 163 18.62 6.43 -11.92
N THR A 164 17.37 6.35 -12.37
CA THR A 164 16.98 6.40 -13.79
C THR A 164 16.64 7.80 -14.32
N HIS A 165 16.49 8.79 -13.44
CA HIS A 165 16.06 10.17 -13.73
C HIS A 165 17.04 11.21 -13.17
#